data_AF-A0A832VX41-F1
#
_entry.id   AF-A0A832VX41-F1
#
_cell.length_a   1.000
_cell.length_b   1.000
_cell.length_c   1.000
_cell.angle_alpha   90.00
_cell.angle_beta   90.00
_cell.angle_gamma   90.00
#
_symmetry.space_group_name_H-M   'P 1'
#
loop_
_entity.id
_entity.type
_entity.pdbx_description
1 polymer ?
#
loop_
_entity_poly.entity_id
_entity_poly.type
_entity_poly.pdbx_seq_one_letter_code
_entity_poly.pdbx_strand_id
1 'polypeptide(L)'
;MEERFTVVCSSEDAASMNIERHLFALGRWHEVFSSFPSPITALYDSPNTTFRIVEVDEPLVYLDRIDTILESIGVSSSALVFASKHSSESTGKLLSAHYTGNTSRAALGGRERELCTPATWLLKPILQSMRRYAEGTEWQVSMEATHHGPTDVHTPLVFAEIGSSEEEWGDEWAGMVVAKSIMECTPAHALPVVGFGGSHYPKRQTHLILESALTFGHCFSSHVLPELDDELVGQAFAKSGTTHAYIDRKSVNSDIREKIEGMLRRLGCTVLREHEFYTLSVLSERAYAQLLDSLRRMGDVSVLVGRGIGKRVKEPIPTMDEMWFALLPPELVSYLAKRILSELKRTLEHSGVGYALDANGVPLPLLFAEDERELRDHTERLIGTWVDALAQRLPVKRRKDTVVVVERKLDPSKAKELGVADGSHLQRLSSGESVEVGGKAIKPDMVYRDINIVLSTVFEVRKGEIP
;
A
#
# COMPACT_ATOMS: atom_id res chain seq x y z
N MET A 1 -24.08 -20.80 -4.34
CA MET A 1 -23.83 -21.55 -3.10
C MET A 1 -23.41 -20.55 -2.05
N GLU A 2 -23.80 -20.76 -0.80
CA GLU A 2 -23.29 -19.99 0.34
C GLU A 2 -21.78 -20.28 0.46
N GLU A 3 -20.95 -19.25 0.69
CA GLU A 3 -19.51 -19.43 0.82
C GLU A 3 -19.20 -20.31 2.04
N ARG A 4 -18.43 -21.38 1.81
CA ARG A 4 -18.01 -22.32 2.84
C ARG A 4 -16.49 -22.50 2.76
N PHE A 5 -15.82 -22.42 3.89
CA PHE A 5 -14.37 -22.56 3.99
C PHE A 5 -14.03 -23.84 4.75
N THR A 6 -12.87 -24.44 4.46
CA THR A 6 -12.39 -25.62 5.19
C THR A 6 -11.04 -25.32 5.80
N VAL A 7 -10.95 -25.46 7.12
CA VAL A 7 -9.68 -25.47 7.83
C VAL A 7 -9.13 -26.89 7.80
N VAL A 8 -7.90 -27.07 7.33
CA VAL A 8 -7.22 -28.35 7.27
C VAL A 8 -6.16 -28.38 8.37
N CYS A 9 -6.30 -29.34 9.27
CA CYS A 9 -5.41 -29.58 10.40
C CYS A 9 -4.71 -30.94 10.24
N SER A 10 -3.47 -31.06 10.71
CA SER A 10 -2.69 -32.32 10.65
C SER A 10 -2.29 -32.79 12.03
N SER A 11 -2.52 -34.07 12.29
CA SER A 11 -2.05 -34.75 13.50
C SER A 11 -0.53 -34.94 13.58
N GLU A 12 0.19 -34.71 12.48
CA GLU A 12 1.67 -34.69 12.45
C GLU A 12 2.27 -33.30 12.74
N ASP A 13 1.42 -32.32 13.06
CA ASP A 13 1.83 -30.92 13.30
C ASP A 13 1.33 -30.41 14.66
N ALA A 14 2.27 -30.16 15.57
CA ALA A 14 1.98 -29.69 16.93
C ALA A 14 1.28 -28.32 16.96
N ALA A 15 1.65 -27.40 16.07
CA ALA A 15 0.97 -26.11 15.99
C ALA A 15 -0.44 -26.28 15.44
N SER A 16 -0.62 -27.15 14.44
CA SER A 16 -1.91 -27.48 13.87
C SER A 16 -2.89 -28.01 14.91
N MET A 17 -2.47 -28.99 15.72
CA MET A 17 -3.29 -29.55 16.81
C MET A 17 -3.60 -28.51 17.90
N ASN A 18 -2.66 -27.59 18.18
CA ASN A 18 -2.90 -26.48 19.10
C ASN A 18 -3.99 -25.55 18.55
N ILE A 19 -3.86 -25.10 17.30
CA ILE A 19 -4.86 -24.24 16.63
C ILE A 19 -6.22 -24.92 16.61
N GLU A 20 -6.28 -26.20 16.22
CA GLU A 20 -7.51 -27.00 16.16
C GLU A 20 -8.26 -27.03 17.48
N ARG A 21 -7.58 -27.33 18.57
CA ARG A 21 -8.19 -27.32 19.91
C ARG A 21 -8.85 -25.98 20.22
N HIS A 22 -8.26 -24.88 19.80
CA HIS A 22 -8.86 -23.55 19.95
C HIS A 22 -10.00 -23.30 18.95
N LEU A 23 -9.95 -23.83 17.72
CA LEU A 23 -11.09 -23.78 16.79
C LEU A 23 -12.32 -24.49 17.39
N PHE A 24 -12.13 -25.66 18.01
CA PHE A 24 -13.19 -26.37 18.71
C PHE A 24 -13.81 -25.55 19.85
N ALA A 25 -13.01 -24.74 20.55
CA ALA A 25 -13.49 -23.86 21.62
C ALA A 25 -14.27 -22.63 21.12
N LEU A 26 -14.13 -22.25 19.84
CA LEU A 26 -14.77 -21.06 19.25
C LEU A 26 -16.13 -21.34 18.58
N GLY A 27 -16.55 -22.60 18.49
CA GLY A 27 -17.74 -22.98 17.75
C GLY A 27 -18.51 -24.15 18.35
N ARG A 28 -19.65 -24.48 17.74
CA ARG A 28 -20.35 -25.75 17.98
C ARG A 28 -20.10 -26.64 16.78
N TRP A 29 -19.41 -27.74 16.99
CA TRP A 29 -18.96 -28.63 15.94
C TRP A 29 -19.68 -29.96 16.03
N HIS A 30 -20.02 -30.51 14.88
CA HIS A 30 -20.63 -31.83 14.75
C HIS A 30 -19.72 -32.69 13.87
N GLU A 31 -19.24 -33.77 14.44
CA GLU A 31 -18.47 -34.77 13.70
C GLU A 31 -19.38 -35.44 12.65
N VAL A 32 -18.87 -35.52 11.42
CA VAL A 32 -19.51 -36.22 10.32
C VAL A 32 -19.02 -37.67 10.38
N PHE A 33 -19.86 -38.57 10.90
CA PHE A 33 -19.50 -39.98 11.01
C PHE A 33 -19.54 -40.68 9.65
N SER A 34 -18.37 -40.94 9.07
CA SER A 34 -18.18 -41.68 7.82
C SER A 34 -16.84 -42.40 7.81
N SER A 35 -16.67 -43.35 6.89
CA SER A 35 -15.33 -43.73 6.44
C SER A 35 -14.83 -42.66 5.47
N PHE A 36 -13.63 -42.16 5.71
CA PHE A 36 -12.99 -41.17 4.85
C PHE A 36 -11.85 -41.82 4.05
N PRO A 37 -11.61 -41.38 2.81
CA PRO A 37 -10.39 -41.72 2.08
C PRO A 37 -9.19 -41.09 2.76
N SER A 38 -8.07 -41.81 2.81
CA SER A 38 -6.78 -41.25 3.24
C SER A 38 -6.41 -40.02 2.38
N PRO A 39 -5.80 -38.98 2.98
CA PRO A 39 -5.34 -38.91 4.37
C PRO A 39 -6.36 -38.31 5.36
N ILE A 40 -7.63 -38.17 4.99
CA ILE A 40 -8.65 -37.58 5.87
C ILE A 40 -8.99 -38.57 6.98
N THR A 41 -8.88 -38.12 8.22
CA THR A 41 -9.20 -38.92 9.42
C THR A 41 -10.52 -38.50 10.06
N ALA A 42 -10.85 -37.20 10.04
CA ALA A 42 -12.10 -36.67 10.56
C ALA A 42 -12.59 -35.44 9.80
N LEU A 43 -13.89 -35.19 9.88
CA LEU A 43 -14.55 -34.01 9.32
C LEU A 43 -15.58 -33.50 10.32
N TYR A 44 -15.56 -32.20 10.58
CA TYR A 44 -16.50 -31.52 11.46
C TYR A 44 -17.18 -30.38 10.72
N ASP A 45 -18.51 -30.36 10.78
CA ASP A 45 -19.33 -29.28 10.26
C ASP A 45 -19.94 -28.46 11.40
N SER A 46 -20.34 -27.24 11.10
CA SER A 46 -21.05 -26.38 12.03
C SER A 46 -22.17 -25.63 11.32
N PRO A 47 -23.38 -25.57 11.92
CA PRO A 47 -24.46 -24.73 11.42
C PRO A 47 -24.28 -23.25 11.77
N ASN A 48 -23.32 -22.90 12.62
CA ASN A 48 -23.17 -21.56 13.18
C ASN A 48 -22.01 -20.76 12.58
N THR A 49 -21.27 -21.35 11.65
CA THR A 49 -20.11 -20.74 10.99
C THR A 49 -20.05 -21.23 9.54
N THR A 50 -19.42 -20.44 8.68
CA THR A 50 -19.12 -20.82 7.29
C THR A 50 -17.95 -21.79 7.19
N PHE A 51 -17.26 -22.08 8.30
CA PHE A 51 -16.10 -22.96 8.35
C PHE A 51 -16.46 -24.42 8.66
N ARG A 52 -15.69 -25.34 8.08
CA ARG A 52 -15.56 -26.76 8.45
C ARG A 52 -14.14 -27.02 8.93
N ILE A 53 -13.94 -28.06 9.73
CA ILE A 53 -12.62 -28.55 10.13
C ILE A 53 -12.42 -29.93 9.53
N VAL A 54 -11.26 -30.17 8.92
CA VAL A 54 -10.81 -31.46 8.40
C VAL A 54 -9.51 -31.81 9.09
N GLU A 55 -9.46 -32.97 9.70
CA GLU A 55 -8.23 -33.56 10.24
C GLU A 55 -7.62 -34.51 9.21
N VAL A 56 -6.30 -34.50 9.12
CA VAL A 56 -5.51 -35.45 8.34
C VAL A 56 -4.36 -36.08 9.16
N ASP A 57 -3.81 -37.18 8.67
CA ASP A 57 -2.67 -37.89 9.25
C ASP A 57 -1.37 -37.80 8.43
N GLU A 58 -1.26 -36.79 7.55
CA GLU A 58 -0.05 -36.52 6.75
C GLU A 58 0.41 -35.05 6.91
N PRO A 59 1.69 -34.71 6.62
CA PRO A 59 2.14 -33.33 6.69
C PRO A 59 1.46 -32.48 5.62
N LEU A 60 0.97 -31.30 6.03
CA LEU A 60 0.14 -30.42 5.19
C LEU A 60 0.80 -30.04 3.86
N VAL A 61 2.14 -29.92 3.84
CA VAL A 61 2.89 -29.53 2.64
C VAL A 61 2.85 -30.56 1.51
N TYR A 62 2.47 -31.82 1.79
CA TYR A 62 2.42 -32.91 0.80
C TYR A 62 1.00 -33.20 0.29
N LEU A 63 0.00 -32.44 0.72
CA LEU A 63 -1.42 -32.68 0.44
C LEU A 63 -1.87 -32.20 -0.95
N ASP A 64 -1.11 -32.53 -2.00
CA ASP A 64 -1.56 -32.33 -3.38
C ASP A 64 -2.89 -33.07 -3.61
N ARG A 65 -3.82 -32.42 -4.32
CA ARG A 65 -5.17 -32.90 -4.64
C ARG A 65 -6.11 -33.14 -3.46
N ILE A 66 -5.81 -32.61 -2.27
CA ILE A 66 -6.68 -32.75 -1.09
C ILE A 66 -8.10 -32.23 -1.35
N ASP A 67 -8.25 -31.17 -2.13
CA ASP A 67 -9.55 -30.65 -2.56
C ASP A 67 -10.34 -31.63 -3.42
N THR A 68 -9.68 -32.33 -4.36
CA THR A 68 -10.30 -33.39 -5.15
C THR A 68 -10.80 -34.54 -4.25
N ILE A 69 -10.03 -34.86 -3.21
CA ILE A 69 -10.42 -35.88 -2.22
C ILE A 69 -11.65 -35.41 -1.43
N LEU A 70 -11.65 -34.16 -0.95
CA LEU A 70 -12.80 -33.54 -0.28
C LEU A 70 -14.05 -33.52 -1.16
N GLU A 71 -13.93 -33.15 -2.43
CA GLU A 71 -15.03 -33.14 -3.38
C GLU A 71 -15.61 -34.54 -3.61
N SER A 72 -14.75 -35.58 -3.61
CA SER A 72 -15.19 -36.98 -3.77
C SER A 72 -16.10 -37.47 -2.64
N ILE A 73 -16.01 -36.86 -1.46
CA ILE A 73 -16.89 -37.11 -0.30
C ILE A 73 -17.97 -36.03 -0.12
N GLY A 74 -18.20 -35.19 -1.15
CA GLY A 74 -19.25 -34.18 -1.15
C GLY A 74 -18.92 -32.89 -0.40
N VAL A 75 -17.65 -32.67 -0.05
CA VAL A 75 -17.17 -31.44 0.62
C VAL A 75 -16.61 -30.50 -0.44
N SER A 76 -17.41 -29.51 -0.84
CA SER A 76 -16.97 -28.39 -1.68
C SER A 76 -16.61 -27.17 -0.83
N SER A 77 -15.50 -26.50 -1.16
CA SER A 77 -14.98 -25.38 -0.39
C SER A 77 -14.64 -24.19 -1.32
N SER A 78 -14.99 -22.98 -0.88
CA SER A 78 -14.63 -21.72 -1.54
C SER A 78 -13.15 -21.41 -1.39
N ALA A 79 -12.55 -21.83 -0.27
CA ALA A 79 -11.11 -21.83 -0.05
C ALA A 79 -10.72 -22.82 1.06
N LEU A 80 -9.45 -23.22 1.07
CA LEU A 80 -8.81 -24.00 2.13
C LEU A 80 -7.91 -23.09 3.00
N VAL A 81 -7.96 -23.28 4.31
CA VAL A 81 -7.05 -22.64 5.27
C VAL A 81 -6.24 -23.73 5.94
N PHE A 82 -4.94 -23.78 5.67
CA PHE A 82 -4.04 -24.74 6.29
C PHE A 82 -3.54 -24.15 7.62
N ALA A 83 -3.95 -24.74 8.74
CA ALA A 83 -3.46 -24.36 10.07
C ALA A 83 -2.17 -25.12 10.34
N SER A 84 -1.02 -24.45 10.31
CA SER A 84 0.29 -25.11 10.19
C SER A 84 1.33 -24.55 11.16
N LYS A 85 2.43 -25.27 11.36
CA LYS A 85 3.64 -24.71 11.94
C LYS A 85 4.46 -23.97 10.90
N HIS A 86 5.14 -22.93 11.35
CA HIS A 86 6.28 -22.35 10.69
C HIS A 86 7.57 -22.81 11.41
N SER A 87 8.60 -23.25 10.70
CA SER A 87 9.87 -23.69 11.29
C SER A 87 11.06 -22.88 10.82
N SER A 88 11.77 -22.25 11.75
CA SER A 88 12.93 -21.40 11.46
C SER A 88 13.80 -21.18 12.69
N GLU A 89 15.12 -21.15 12.49
CA GLU A 89 16.10 -20.93 13.57
C GLU A 89 16.20 -19.47 14.05
N SER A 90 15.60 -18.51 13.33
CA SER A 90 15.97 -17.09 13.45
C SER A 90 14.81 -16.11 13.65
N THR A 91 13.57 -16.56 13.54
CA THR A 91 12.38 -15.69 13.61
C THR A 91 11.79 -15.58 15.00
N GLY A 92 11.98 -16.57 15.87
CA GLY A 92 11.37 -16.62 17.20
C GLY A 92 9.84 -16.60 17.12
N LYS A 93 9.19 -15.81 17.97
CA LYS A 93 7.73 -15.67 18.04
C LYS A 93 7.15 -14.95 16.83
N LEU A 94 6.59 -15.73 15.90
CA LEU A 94 6.02 -15.25 14.64
C LEU A 94 4.63 -15.86 14.43
N LEU A 95 3.65 -15.02 14.10
CA LEU A 95 2.40 -15.45 13.47
C LEU A 95 2.48 -15.05 11.99
N SER A 96 2.23 -15.98 11.09
CA SER A 96 2.40 -15.74 9.67
C SER A 96 1.29 -16.31 8.80
N ALA A 97 1.26 -15.84 7.57
CA ALA A 97 0.40 -16.39 6.54
C ALA A 97 1.00 -16.20 5.14
N HIS A 98 0.79 -17.17 4.26
CA HIS A 98 1.33 -17.16 2.90
C HIS A 98 0.59 -18.13 1.96
N TYR A 99 1.07 -18.16 0.72
CA TYR A 99 0.63 -19.07 -0.33
C TYR A 99 1.74 -20.05 -0.68
N THR A 100 1.37 -21.22 -1.15
CA THR A 100 2.32 -22.26 -1.54
C THR A 100 2.72 -22.15 -3.00
N GLY A 101 3.89 -22.69 -3.33
CA GLY A 101 4.43 -22.67 -4.68
C GLY A 101 5.94 -22.88 -4.72
N ASN A 102 6.41 -23.59 -5.73
CA ASN A 102 7.82 -23.85 -5.96
C ASN A 102 8.30 -23.14 -7.21
N THR A 103 9.34 -22.30 -7.09
CA THR A 103 9.92 -21.59 -8.25
C THR A 103 10.89 -22.45 -9.05
N SER A 104 11.45 -23.48 -8.41
CA SER A 104 12.37 -24.43 -9.00
C SER A 104 12.12 -25.81 -8.41
N ARG A 105 13.05 -26.36 -7.63
CA ARG A 105 12.94 -27.69 -7.05
C ARG A 105 11.92 -27.72 -5.90
N ALA A 106 11.03 -28.70 -5.92
CA ALA A 106 10.04 -28.96 -4.87
C ALA A 106 10.67 -29.80 -3.75
N ALA A 107 11.42 -29.15 -2.86
CA ALA A 107 12.10 -29.84 -1.75
C ALA A 107 11.13 -30.26 -0.62
N LEU A 108 10.03 -29.52 -0.46
CA LEU A 108 9.03 -29.72 0.59
C LEU A 108 7.62 -29.73 -0.05
N GLY A 109 7.31 -30.81 -0.77
CA GLY A 109 5.99 -31.04 -1.35
C GLY A 109 5.65 -30.16 -2.56
N GLY A 110 4.55 -30.52 -3.23
CA GLY A 110 4.13 -29.93 -4.50
C GLY A 110 4.99 -30.35 -5.69
N ARG A 111 4.69 -29.75 -6.84
CA ARG A 111 5.42 -29.93 -8.10
C ARG A 111 6.44 -28.82 -8.31
N GLU A 112 7.48 -29.14 -9.08
CA GLU A 112 8.46 -28.15 -9.52
C GLU A 112 7.82 -27.12 -10.44
N ARG A 113 8.19 -25.85 -10.28
CA ARG A 113 7.71 -24.73 -11.12
C ARG A 113 6.17 -24.61 -11.16
N GLU A 114 5.52 -24.91 -10.04
CA GLU A 114 4.07 -24.81 -9.90
C GLU A 114 3.72 -23.98 -8.66
N LEU A 115 2.75 -23.08 -8.81
CA LEU A 115 2.22 -22.23 -7.73
C LEU A 115 0.79 -22.66 -7.40
N CYS A 116 0.31 -22.52 -6.16
CA CYS A 116 -1.10 -22.81 -5.87
C CYS A 116 -2.05 -21.75 -6.45
N THR A 117 -3.37 -21.96 -6.34
CA THR A 117 -4.32 -20.84 -6.45
C THR A 117 -4.37 -20.10 -5.11
N PRO A 118 -3.97 -18.83 -5.01
CA PRO A 118 -3.99 -18.08 -3.75
C PRO A 118 -5.40 -17.62 -3.37
N ALA A 119 -5.82 -17.83 -2.13
CA ALA A 119 -7.02 -17.22 -1.56
C ALA A 119 -6.73 -15.74 -1.18
N THR A 120 -6.67 -14.86 -2.19
CA THR A 120 -6.29 -13.43 -2.05
C THR A 120 -7.18 -12.64 -1.09
N TRP A 121 -8.44 -13.07 -0.93
CA TRP A 121 -9.41 -12.44 -0.04
C TRP A 121 -9.32 -12.87 1.43
N LEU A 122 -8.50 -13.88 1.77
CA LEU A 122 -8.33 -14.36 3.15
C LEU A 122 -7.04 -13.88 3.81
N LEU A 123 -5.95 -13.76 3.03
CA LEU A 123 -4.62 -13.45 3.57
C LEU A 123 -4.60 -12.16 4.41
N LYS A 124 -5.13 -11.07 3.85
CA LYS A 124 -5.12 -9.78 4.52
C LYS A 124 -5.96 -9.78 5.80
N PRO A 125 -7.26 -10.18 5.80
CA PRO A 125 -8.04 -10.22 7.02
C PRO A 125 -7.42 -11.10 8.12
N ILE A 126 -6.83 -12.25 7.77
CA ILE A 126 -6.12 -13.11 8.72
C ILE A 126 -4.95 -12.36 9.36
N LEU A 127 -4.07 -11.75 8.55
CA LEU A 127 -2.92 -11.00 9.05
C LEU A 127 -3.33 -9.77 9.88
N GLN A 128 -4.39 -9.05 9.47
CA GLN A 128 -4.89 -7.91 10.23
C GLN A 128 -5.48 -8.34 11.58
N SER A 129 -6.14 -9.50 11.65
CA SER A 129 -6.63 -10.06 12.92
C SER A 129 -5.48 -10.48 13.83
N MET A 130 -4.51 -11.24 13.31
CA MET A 130 -3.28 -11.59 14.04
C MET A 130 -2.57 -10.33 14.57
N ARG A 131 -2.43 -9.30 13.72
CA ARG A 131 -1.78 -8.03 14.09
C ARG A 131 -2.51 -7.31 15.22
N ARG A 132 -3.84 -7.34 15.24
CA ARG A 132 -4.67 -6.74 16.29
C ARG A 132 -4.42 -7.42 17.64
N TYR A 133 -4.34 -8.76 17.67
CA TYR A 133 -4.05 -9.49 18.90
C TYR A 133 -2.61 -9.34 19.35
N ALA A 134 -1.66 -9.31 18.42
CA ALA A 134 -0.24 -9.19 18.72
C ALA A 134 0.19 -7.79 19.19
N GLU A 135 -0.68 -6.76 19.09
CA GLU A 135 -0.37 -5.42 19.54
C GLU A 135 -0.02 -5.38 21.04
N GLY A 136 1.14 -4.83 21.39
CA GLY A 136 1.63 -4.79 22.77
C GLY A 136 2.23 -6.11 23.28
N THR A 137 2.33 -7.14 22.43
CA THR A 137 3.01 -8.40 22.74
C THR A 137 4.39 -8.48 22.07
N GLU A 138 5.14 -9.52 22.36
CA GLU A 138 6.42 -9.85 21.71
C GLU A 138 6.25 -10.57 20.36
N TRP A 139 5.03 -10.98 20.01
CA TRP A 139 4.76 -11.71 18.77
C TRP A 139 4.81 -10.78 17.56
N GLN A 140 5.58 -11.21 16.55
CA GLN A 140 5.62 -10.54 15.26
C GLN A 140 4.53 -11.10 14.35
N VAL A 141 4.08 -10.27 13.40
CA VAL A 141 3.14 -10.70 12.36
C VAL A 141 3.75 -10.39 11.01
N SER A 142 3.82 -11.38 10.12
CA SER A 142 4.37 -11.20 8.79
C SER A 142 3.67 -12.06 7.74
N MET A 143 3.60 -11.55 6.51
CA MET A 143 3.52 -12.43 5.36
C MET A 143 4.79 -13.28 5.26
N GLU A 144 4.71 -14.39 4.54
CA GLU A 144 5.88 -15.08 3.97
C GLU A 144 5.89 -15.03 2.45
N ALA A 145 7.07 -15.22 1.87
CA ALA A 145 7.22 -15.47 0.45
C ALA A 145 6.52 -16.78 0.06
N THR A 146 6.12 -16.90 -1.20
CA THR A 146 5.58 -18.13 -1.76
C THR A 146 6.64 -19.22 -1.77
N HIS A 147 6.34 -20.34 -1.13
CA HIS A 147 7.26 -21.47 -1.00
C HIS A 147 6.51 -22.77 -0.68
N HIS A 148 7.19 -23.91 -0.88
CA HIS A 148 6.76 -25.28 -0.56
C HIS A 148 5.40 -25.70 -1.18
N GLY A 149 4.98 -26.93 -0.93
CA GLY A 149 3.69 -27.48 -1.37
C GLY A 149 2.56 -27.32 -0.34
N PRO A 150 1.34 -27.76 -0.66
CA PRO A 150 0.94 -28.39 -1.92
C PRO A 150 0.79 -27.36 -3.03
N THR A 151 0.91 -27.76 -4.29
CA THR A 151 0.76 -26.87 -5.45
C THR A 151 -0.34 -27.33 -6.40
N ASP A 152 -0.63 -28.64 -6.41
CA ASP A 152 -1.70 -29.25 -7.20
C ASP A 152 -3.02 -29.23 -6.44
N VAL A 153 -3.53 -28.02 -6.18
CA VAL A 153 -4.81 -27.76 -5.52
C VAL A 153 -5.53 -26.69 -6.34
N HIS A 154 -6.69 -27.03 -6.92
CA HIS A 154 -7.48 -26.10 -7.73
C HIS A 154 -8.31 -25.14 -6.87
N THR A 155 -8.67 -25.56 -5.66
CA THR A 155 -9.34 -24.73 -4.66
C THR A 155 -8.36 -23.69 -4.11
N PRO A 156 -8.74 -22.39 -4.06
CA PRO A 156 -7.91 -21.34 -3.48
C PRO A 156 -7.46 -21.69 -2.06
N LEU A 157 -6.20 -21.44 -1.71
CA LEU A 157 -5.67 -21.76 -0.38
C LEU A 157 -4.87 -20.62 0.26
N VAL A 158 -4.70 -20.71 1.58
CA VAL A 158 -3.79 -19.90 2.38
C VAL A 158 -3.29 -20.73 3.57
N PHE A 159 -2.01 -20.57 3.92
CA PHE A 159 -1.45 -21.09 5.18
C PHE A 159 -1.56 -20.02 6.25
N ALA A 160 -1.91 -20.43 7.47
CA ALA A 160 -1.93 -19.58 8.66
C ALA A 160 -1.16 -20.29 9.78
N GLU A 161 -0.07 -19.68 10.23
CA GLU A 161 0.98 -20.42 10.95
C GLU A 161 1.39 -19.83 12.28
N ILE A 162 1.93 -20.70 13.13
CA ILE A 162 2.64 -20.36 14.36
C ILE A 162 4.10 -20.76 14.19
N GLY A 163 4.99 -19.80 14.35
CA GLY A 163 6.43 -19.99 14.31
C GLY A 163 7.11 -19.62 15.63
N SER A 164 8.30 -20.17 15.91
CA SER A 164 9.16 -20.85 14.91
C SER A 164 9.74 -22.19 15.36
N SER A 165 9.48 -22.60 16.60
CA SER A 165 9.98 -23.83 17.22
C SER A 165 8.90 -24.52 18.06
N GLU A 166 9.20 -25.70 18.62
CA GLU A 166 8.28 -26.45 19.50
C GLU A 166 7.73 -25.62 20.67
N GLU A 167 8.54 -24.68 21.21
CA GLU A 167 8.09 -23.77 22.27
C GLU A 167 6.93 -22.91 21.79
N GLU A 168 7.06 -22.30 20.61
CA GLU A 168 6.01 -21.45 20.04
C GLU A 168 4.82 -22.26 19.51
N TRP A 169 5.05 -23.42 18.91
CA TRP A 169 3.97 -24.28 18.39
C TRP A 169 3.02 -24.73 19.50
N GLY A 170 3.54 -24.95 20.72
CA GLY A 170 2.76 -25.29 21.90
C GLY A 170 2.20 -24.10 22.69
N ASP A 171 2.45 -22.85 22.28
CA ASP A 171 1.97 -21.67 22.98
C ASP A 171 0.44 -21.54 22.82
N GLU A 172 -0.30 -21.68 23.93
CA GLU A 172 -1.77 -21.62 23.96
C GLU A 172 -2.32 -20.26 23.51
N TRP A 173 -1.59 -19.17 23.75
CA TRP A 173 -2.02 -17.85 23.29
C TRP A 173 -1.89 -17.74 21.77
N ALA A 174 -0.79 -18.24 21.19
CA ALA A 174 -0.59 -18.27 19.75
C ALA A 174 -1.66 -19.14 19.05
N GLY A 175 -1.91 -20.34 19.58
CA GLY A 175 -2.97 -21.24 19.12
C GLY A 175 -4.33 -20.54 19.11
N MET A 176 -4.70 -19.88 20.22
CA MET A 176 -5.93 -19.11 20.31
C MET A 176 -5.99 -17.97 19.27
N VAL A 177 -4.90 -17.21 19.09
CA VAL A 177 -4.88 -16.06 18.19
C VAL A 177 -5.03 -16.48 16.74
N VAL A 178 -4.33 -17.51 16.29
CA VAL A 178 -4.46 -18.02 14.92
C VAL A 178 -5.86 -18.60 14.70
N ALA A 179 -6.38 -19.40 15.62
CA ALA A 179 -7.75 -19.93 15.54
C ALA A 179 -8.81 -18.82 15.43
N LYS A 180 -8.69 -17.76 16.25
CA LYS A 180 -9.58 -16.59 16.15
C LYS A 180 -9.41 -15.84 14.84
N SER A 181 -8.19 -15.70 14.36
CA SER A 181 -7.89 -14.99 13.12
C SER A 181 -8.47 -15.71 11.89
N ILE A 182 -8.53 -17.04 11.92
CA ILE A 182 -9.22 -17.85 10.93
C ILE A 182 -10.74 -17.69 11.06
N MET A 183 -11.30 -17.91 12.26
CA MET A 183 -12.76 -17.95 12.47
C MET A 183 -13.45 -16.58 12.34
N GLU A 184 -12.77 -15.49 12.69
CA GLU A 184 -13.27 -14.12 12.54
C GLU A 184 -13.01 -13.53 11.15
N CYS A 185 -12.33 -14.30 10.27
CA CYS A 185 -12.00 -13.85 8.93
C CYS A 185 -13.28 -13.57 8.12
N THR A 186 -13.46 -12.31 7.77
CA THR A 186 -14.45 -11.90 6.78
C THR A 186 -13.71 -11.69 5.45
N PRO A 187 -14.02 -12.44 4.38
CA PRO A 187 -13.42 -12.27 3.07
C PRO A 187 -13.41 -10.81 2.62
N ALA A 188 -12.24 -10.33 2.21
CA ALA A 188 -12.06 -8.97 1.68
C ALA A 188 -11.51 -9.03 0.26
N HIS A 189 -12.37 -8.74 -0.73
CA HIS A 189 -12.01 -8.78 -2.16
C HIS A 189 -11.27 -7.51 -2.60
N ALA A 190 -10.13 -7.27 -1.97
CA ALA A 190 -9.19 -6.21 -2.31
C ALA A 190 -8.45 -6.52 -3.63
N LEU A 191 -7.94 -5.47 -4.30
CA LEU A 191 -7.08 -5.62 -5.47
C LEU A 191 -5.79 -6.39 -5.11
N PRO A 192 -5.54 -7.57 -5.70
CA PRO A 192 -4.31 -8.32 -5.45
C PRO A 192 -3.12 -7.75 -6.20
N VAL A 193 -1.92 -7.87 -5.63
CA VAL A 193 -0.65 -7.48 -6.25
C VAL A 193 0.36 -8.62 -6.15
N VAL A 194 1.08 -8.93 -7.22
CA VAL A 194 2.21 -9.89 -7.19
C VAL A 194 3.47 -9.18 -6.68
N GLY A 195 4.08 -9.71 -5.62
CA GLY A 195 5.24 -9.10 -4.96
C GLY A 195 6.57 -9.67 -5.42
N PHE A 196 7.58 -8.81 -5.60
CA PHE A 196 8.95 -9.21 -5.93
C PHE A 196 9.95 -8.53 -5.01
N GLY A 197 10.88 -9.31 -4.46
CA GLY A 197 11.94 -8.84 -3.57
C GLY A 197 11.57 -8.89 -2.10
N GLY A 198 12.59 -8.81 -1.25
CA GLY A 198 12.50 -8.90 0.20
C GLY A 198 13.17 -10.18 0.71
N SER A 199 13.24 -10.33 2.03
CA SER A 199 13.56 -11.61 2.65
C SER A 199 12.41 -12.61 2.49
N HIS A 200 12.59 -13.83 3.01
CA HIS A 200 11.52 -14.81 3.18
C HIS A 200 10.30 -14.25 3.94
N TYR A 201 10.54 -13.34 4.89
CA TYR A 201 9.51 -12.53 5.57
C TYR A 201 9.53 -11.10 4.99
N PRO A 202 8.79 -10.80 3.92
CA PRO A 202 8.94 -9.56 3.16
C PRO A 202 8.38 -8.34 3.91
N LYS A 203 9.21 -7.68 4.73
CA LYS A 203 8.82 -6.57 5.62
C LYS A 203 8.03 -5.45 4.93
N ARG A 204 8.38 -5.08 3.68
CA ARG A 204 7.66 -4.01 2.96
C ARG A 204 6.27 -4.46 2.53
N GLN A 205 6.14 -5.66 1.99
CA GLN A 205 4.87 -6.24 1.57
C GLN A 205 3.96 -6.46 2.79
N THR A 206 4.51 -6.98 3.89
CA THR A 206 3.82 -7.05 5.19
C THR A 206 3.31 -5.68 5.65
N HIS A 207 4.12 -4.63 5.53
CA HIS A 207 3.67 -3.28 5.88
C HIS A 207 2.54 -2.79 4.95
N LEU A 208 2.69 -2.99 3.64
CA LEU A 208 1.70 -2.54 2.65
C LEU A 208 0.36 -3.26 2.76
N ILE A 209 0.35 -4.58 2.99
CA ILE A 209 -0.92 -5.33 3.15
C ILE A 209 -1.68 -4.93 4.41
N LEU A 210 -0.97 -4.60 5.49
CA LEU A 210 -1.57 -4.20 6.77
C LEU A 210 -2.09 -2.76 6.77
N GLU A 211 -1.45 -1.86 6.03
CA GLU A 211 -1.68 -0.40 6.11
C GLU A 211 -2.38 0.21 4.86
N SER A 212 -2.69 -0.58 3.84
CA SER A 212 -3.45 -0.14 2.65
C SER A 212 -4.74 -0.92 2.48
N ALA A 213 -5.58 -0.59 1.49
CA ALA A 213 -6.76 -1.35 1.11
C ALA A 213 -6.45 -2.54 0.18
N LEU A 214 -5.23 -2.65 -0.35
CA LEU A 214 -4.84 -3.72 -1.28
C LEU A 214 -4.48 -5.01 -0.54
N THR A 215 -4.40 -6.11 -1.29
CA THR A 215 -3.88 -7.41 -0.83
C THR A 215 -2.74 -7.87 -1.73
N PHE A 216 -2.09 -8.98 -1.39
CA PHE A 216 -1.09 -9.61 -2.24
C PHE A 216 -1.58 -10.96 -2.76
N GLY A 217 -1.16 -11.30 -3.97
CA GLY A 217 -1.12 -12.67 -4.46
C GLY A 217 0.22 -13.31 -4.13
N HIS A 218 0.78 -14.07 -5.08
CA HIS A 218 2.12 -14.63 -4.90
C HIS A 218 3.19 -13.57 -4.65
N CYS A 219 4.16 -13.91 -3.80
CA CYS A 219 5.26 -13.03 -3.43
C CYS A 219 6.59 -13.78 -3.52
N PHE A 220 7.52 -13.27 -4.32
CA PHE A 220 8.82 -13.90 -4.55
C PHE A 220 9.92 -13.16 -3.78
N SER A 221 10.62 -13.86 -2.89
CA SER A 221 11.76 -13.30 -2.16
C SER A 221 12.91 -12.96 -3.12
N SER A 222 13.82 -12.07 -2.70
CA SER A 222 14.99 -11.69 -3.51
C SER A 222 15.87 -12.89 -3.92
N HIS A 223 15.87 -13.96 -3.12
CA HIS A 223 16.65 -15.17 -3.38
C HIS A 223 16.20 -15.90 -4.65
N VAL A 224 14.89 -15.96 -4.91
CA VAL A 224 14.34 -16.76 -6.03
C VAL A 224 14.20 -15.97 -7.34
N LEU A 225 14.31 -14.64 -7.29
CA LEU A 225 14.20 -13.77 -8.48
C LEU A 225 15.14 -14.14 -9.66
N PRO A 226 16.40 -14.57 -9.43
CA PRO A 226 17.27 -15.00 -10.52
C PRO A 226 16.74 -16.19 -11.31
N GLU A 227 15.91 -17.04 -10.70
CA GLU A 227 15.38 -18.27 -11.29
C GLU A 227 14.04 -18.07 -12.02
N LEU A 228 13.36 -16.94 -11.78
CA LEU A 228 12.08 -16.64 -12.42
C LEU A 228 12.21 -16.40 -13.92
N ASP A 229 11.19 -16.82 -14.67
CA ASP A 229 11.00 -16.57 -16.10
C ASP A 229 9.56 -16.15 -16.42
N ASP A 230 9.28 -15.85 -17.70
CA ASP A 230 7.98 -15.34 -18.13
C ASP A 230 6.84 -16.33 -17.86
N GLU A 231 7.09 -17.64 -17.87
CA GLU A 231 6.09 -18.68 -17.63
C GLU A 231 5.65 -18.67 -16.16
N LEU A 232 6.60 -18.74 -15.23
CA LEU A 232 6.30 -18.79 -13.81
C LEU A 232 5.72 -17.46 -13.30
N VAL A 233 6.23 -16.33 -13.82
CA VAL A 233 5.66 -15.01 -13.53
C VAL A 233 4.24 -14.91 -14.10
N GLY A 234 4.00 -15.38 -15.32
CA GLY A 234 2.67 -15.44 -15.92
C GLY A 234 1.69 -16.30 -15.11
N GLN A 235 2.15 -17.46 -14.60
CA GLN A 235 1.36 -18.30 -13.69
C GLN A 235 0.98 -17.54 -12.42
N ALA A 236 1.92 -16.81 -11.82
CA ALA A 236 1.67 -16.03 -10.60
C ALA A 236 0.55 -15.00 -10.79
N PHE A 237 0.56 -14.25 -11.91
CA PHE A 237 -0.49 -13.29 -12.24
C PHE A 237 -1.83 -13.95 -12.52
N ALA A 238 -1.83 -15.02 -13.34
CA ALA A 238 -3.04 -15.73 -13.70
C ALA A 238 -3.73 -16.33 -12.47
N LYS A 239 -2.99 -17.03 -11.59
CA LYS A 239 -3.53 -17.62 -10.37
C LYS A 239 -3.93 -16.58 -9.34
N SER A 240 -3.19 -15.46 -9.23
CA SER A 240 -3.55 -14.36 -8.32
C SER A 240 -4.71 -13.49 -8.81
N GLY A 241 -5.16 -13.65 -10.07
CA GLY A 241 -6.26 -12.88 -10.65
C GLY A 241 -5.95 -11.38 -10.78
N THR A 242 -4.69 -11.02 -11.12
CA THR A 242 -4.26 -9.62 -11.22
C THR A 242 -3.27 -9.39 -12.35
N THR A 243 -3.05 -8.14 -12.72
CA THR A 243 -1.98 -7.65 -13.60
C THR A 243 -1.08 -6.63 -12.89
N HIS A 244 -1.25 -6.44 -11.58
CA HIS A 244 -0.50 -5.48 -10.78
C HIS A 244 0.69 -6.14 -10.07
N ALA A 245 1.84 -5.49 -10.16
CA ALA A 245 3.09 -5.91 -9.52
C ALA A 245 3.60 -4.87 -8.53
N TYR A 246 4.35 -5.33 -7.55
CA TYR A 246 5.16 -4.49 -6.68
C TYR A 246 6.57 -5.04 -6.58
N ILE A 247 7.57 -4.17 -6.70
CA ILE A 247 8.98 -4.53 -6.55
C ILE A 247 9.54 -3.77 -5.34
N ASP A 248 10.02 -4.49 -4.32
CA ASP A 248 10.86 -3.91 -3.27
C ASP A 248 12.24 -3.58 -3.86
N ARG A 249 12.34 -2.40 -4.44
CA ARG A 249 13.57 -1.93 -5.10
C ARG A 249 14.78 -1.82 -4.18
N LYS A 250 14.58 -1.82 -2.85
CA LYS A 250 15.69 -1.71 -1.90
C LYS A 250 16.31 -3.06 -1.55
N SER A 251 15.62 -4.17 -1.84
CA SER A 251 16.10 -5.53 -1.60
C SER A 251 16.52 -6.26 -2.86
N VAL A 252 16.41 -5.62 -4.03
CA VAL A 252 16.75 -6.19 -5.34
C VAL A 252 17.81 -5.34 -6.03
N ASN A 253 18.89 -5.97 -6.50
CA ASN A 253 19.94 -5.29 -7.25
C ASN A 253 19.44 -4.81 -8.63
N SER A 254 20.21 -3.93 -9.29
CA SER A 254 19.80 -3.32 -10.57
C SER A 254 19.50 -4.34 -11.66
N ASP A 255 20.34 -5.36 -11.79
CA ASP A 255 20.33 -6.28 -12.93
C ASP A 255 19.14 -7.24 -12.83
N ILE A 256 18.91 -7.78 -11.63
CA ILE A 256 17.71 -8.58 -11.34
C ILE A 256 16.47 -7.70 -11.49
N ARG A 257 16.48 -6.46 -11.00
CA ARG A 257 15.34 -5.56 -11.15
C ARG A 257 15.01 -5.30 -12.61
N GLU A 258 16.01 -5.05 -13.45
CA GLU A 258 15.83 -4.85 -14.89
C GLU A 258 15.28 -6.11 -15.57
N LYS A 259 15.77 -7.30 -15.19
CA LYS A 259 15.21 -8.58 -15.63
C LYS A 259 13.73 -8.69 -15.28
N ILE A 260 13.35 -8.49 -14.01
CA ILE A 260 11.95 -8.55 -13.56
C ILE A 260 11.11 -7.49 -14.30
N GLU A 261 11.53 -6.22 -14.35
CA GLU A 261 10.82 -5.15 -15.06
C GLU A 261 10.69 -5.45 -16.57
N GLY A 262 11.65 -6.16 -17.16
CA GLY A 262 11.58 -6.69 -18.53
C GLY A 262 10.46 -7.73 -18.71
N MET A 263 10.37 -8.71 -17.80
CA MET A 263 9.30 -9.73 -17.80
C MET A 263 7.92 -9.08 -17.63
N LEU A 264 7.78 -8.18 -16.65
CA LEU A 264 6.54 -7.47 -16.38
C LEU A 264 6.06 -6.64 -17.56
N ARG A 265 6.98 -5.98 -18.29
CA ARG A 265 6.63 -5.27 -19.53
C ARG A 265 6.15 -6.21 -20.64
N ARG A 266 6.78 -7.37 -20.83
CA ARG A 266 6.35 -8.35 -21.84
C ARG A 266 4.98 -8.94 -21.53
N LEU A 267 4.66 -9.12 -20.24
CA LEU A 267 3.38 -9.64 -19.77
C LEU A 267 2.28 -8.57 -19.67
N GLY A 268 2.59 -7.29 -19.93
CA GLY A 268 1.63 -6.19 -19.87
C GLY A 268 1.21 -5.83 -18.44
N CYS A 269 2.06 -6.09 -17.44
CA CYS A 269 1.76 -5.84 -16.03
C CYS A 269 2.08 -4.40 -15.62
N THR A 270 1.26 -3.85 -14.72
CA THR A 270 1.45 -2.52 -14.14
C THR A 270 2.27 -2.61 -12.85
N VAL A 271 3.39 -1.88 -12.77
CA VAL A 271 4.23 -1.86 -11.56
C VAL A 271 3.87 -0.69 -10.66
N LEU A 272 3.24 -1.00 -9.53
CA LEU A 272 2.86 -0.03 -8.51
C LEU A 272 4.06 0.40 -7.65
N ARG A 273 4.02 1.66 -7.20
CA ARG A 273 4.88 2.27 -6.19
C ARG A 273 4.20 2.18 -4.82
N GLU A 274 5.00 2.30 -3.75
CA GLU A 274 4.47 2.27 -2.37
C GLU A 274 3.36 3.31 -2.13
N HIS A 275 3.48 4.52 -2.69
CA HIS A 275 2.45 5.55 -2.51
C HIS A 275 1.13 5.22 -3.24
N GLU A 276 1.19 4.40 -4.29
CA GLU A 276 0.01 3.98 -5.05
C GLU A 276 -0.85 2.99 -4.26
N PHE A 277 -0.27 2.18 -3.37
CA PHE A 277 -1.04 1.33 -2.45
C PHE A 277 -2.00 2.16 -1.60
N TYR A 278 -1.52 3.26 -1.01
CA TYR A 278 -2.36 4.16 -0.22
C TYR A 278 -3.33 4.95 -1.08
N THR A 279 -2.92 5.35 -2.28
CA THR A 279 -3.79 6.12 -3.20
C THR A 279 -4.94 5.26 -3.71
N LEU A 280 -4.66 4.02 -4.11
CA LEU A 280 -5.64 3.01 -4.50
C LEU A 280 -6.46 2.48 -3.31
N SER A 281 -6.15 2.92 -2.08
CA SER A 281 -7.04 2.73 -0.94
C SER A 281 -8.18 3.74 -0.91
N VAL A 282 -8.00 4.90 -1.54
CA VAL A 282 -9.00 5.99 -1.55
C VAL A 282 -9.69 6.10 -2.91
N LEU A 283 -9.00 5.73 -3.98
CA LEU A 283 -9.50 5.77 -5.34
C LEU A 283 -9.59 4.35 -5.89
N SER A 284 -10.72 3.99 -6.49
CA SER A 284 -10.79 2.77 -7.31
C SER A 284 -9.76 2.84 -8.44
N GLU A 285 -9.30 1.69 -8.93
CA GLU A 285 -8.32 1.62 -10.03
C GLU A 285 -8.76 2.44 -11.25
N ARG A 286 -10.06 2.34 -11.60
CA ARG A 286 -10.66 3.12 -12.68
C ARG A 286 -10.61 4.62 -12.41
N ALA A 287 -10.94 5.06 -11.19
CA ALA A 287 -10.89 6.47 -10.82
C ALA A 287 -9.43 6.97 -10.84
N TYR A 288 -8.49 6.19 -10.31
CA TYR A 288 -7.06 6.52 -10.35
C TYR A 288 -6.57 6.70 -11.80
N ALA A 289 -6.91 5.77 -12.69
CA ALA A 289 -6.55 5.85 -14.11
C ALA A 289 -7.18 7.06 -14.82
N GLN A 290 -8.46 7.36 -14.55
CA GLN A 290 -9.16 8.54 -15.08
C GLN A 290 -8.50 9.84 -14.59
N LEU A 291 -8.13 9.91 -13.31
CA LEU A 291 -7.46 11.07 -12.74
C LEU A 291 -6.09 11.27 -13.38
N LEU A 292 -5.29 10.21 -13.52
CA LEU A 292 -4.02 10.30 -14.23
C LEU A 292 -4.21 10.78 -15.66
N ASP A 293 -5.18 10.23 -16.41
CA ASP A 293 -5.43 10.60 -17.82
C ASP A 293 -5.79 12.08 -17.99
N SER A 294 -6.67 12.61 -17.14
CA SER A 294 -7.01 14.04 -17.15
C SER A 294 -5.80 14.93 -16.86
N LEU A 295 -4.91 14.47 -15.96
CA LEU A 295 -3.70 15.20 -15.59
C LEU A 295 -2.55 15.01 -16.59
N ARG A 296 -2.62 14.05 -17.53
CA ARG A 296 -1.53 13.76 -18.51
C ARG A 296 -1.10 14.97 -19.33
N ARG A 297 -1.99 15.93 -19.58
CA ARG A 297 -1.65 17.18 -20.29
C ARG A 297 -0.57 18.00 -19.58
N MET A 298 -0.38 17.78 -18.28
CA MET A 298 0.65 18.42 -17.46
C MET A 298 1.98 17.63 -17.43
N GLY A 299 2.09 16.53 -18.19
CA GLY A 299 3.25 15.64 -18.21
C GLY A 299 3.11 14.51 -17.19
N ASP A 300 4.25 13.96 -16.78
CA ASP A 300 4.28 12.94 -15.73
C ASP A 300 3.83 13.53 -14.40
N VAL A 301 2.82 12.91 -13.80
CA VAL A 301 2.26 13.33 -12.52
C VAL A 301 2.28 12.17 -11.53
N SER A 302 2.39 12.51 -10.24
CA SER A 302 2.17 11.59 -9.15
C SER A 302 0.92 12.02 -8.39
N VAL A 303 -0.05 11.12 -8.25
CA VAL A 303 -1.22 11.32 -7.41
C VAL A 303 -0.94 10.65 -6.07
N LEU A 304 -1.12 11.39 -4.98
CA LEU A 304 -0.81 10.96 -3.63
C LEU A 304 -1.97 11.26 -2.69
N VAL A 305 -1.86 10.68 -1.51
CA VAL A 305 -2.81 10.85 -0.42
C VAL A 305 -2.09 11.30 0.86
N GLY A 306 -2.60 12.34 1.50
CA GLY A 306 -2.10 12.78 2.80
C GLY A 306 -2.31 11.73 3.88
N ARG A 307 -1.40 11.64 4.86
CA ARG A 307 -1.50 10.69 5.97
C ARG A 307 -2.84 10.80 6.69
N GLY A 308 -3.38 9.65 7.07
CA GLY A 308 -4.64 9.54 7.82
C GLY A 308 -5.88 9.29 6.96
N ILE A 309 -5.85 9.61 5.66
CA ILE A 309 -7.00 9.37 4.78
C ILE A 309 -7.25 7.86 4.56
N GLY A 310 -6.17 7.06 4.42
CA GLY A 310 -6.24 5.61 4.24
C GLY A 310 -6.83 4.83 5.42
N LYS A 311 -6.89 5.45 6.62
CA LYS A 311 -7.53 4.84 7.81
C LYS A 311 -9.05 5.02 7.85
N ARG A 312 -9.60 5.83 6.95
CA ARG A 312 -11.04 6.18 6.90
C ARG A 312 -11.75 5.59 5.69
N VAL A 313 -11.05 4.74 4.94
CA VAL A 313 -11.56 4.13 3.70
C VAL A 313 -12.81 3.34 4.04
N LYS A 314 -13.92 3.69 3.37
CA LYS A 314 -15.11 2.87 3.33
C LYS A 314 -14.98 1.88 2.18
N GLU A 315 -15.43 0.66 2.40
CA GLU A 315 -15.71 -0.27 1.31
C GLU A 315 -17.21 -0.22 0.97
N PRO A 316 -17.60 -0.15 -0.31
CA PRO A 316 -16.73 -0.12 -1.50
C PRO A 316 -15.99 1.22 -1.66
N ILE A 317 -14.79 1.16 -2.26
CA ILE A 317 -13.96 2.36 -2.56
C ILE A 317 -14.70 3.24 -3.56
N PRO A 318 -14.78 4.58 -3.34
CA PRO A 318 -15.56 5.47 -4.19
C PRO A 318 -15.08 5.51 -5.65
N THR A 319 -16.04 5.67 -6.54
CA THR A 319 -15.83 5.93 -7.97
C THR A 319 -15.53 7.41 -8.21
N MET A 320 -15.07 7.76 -9.41
CA MET A 320 -14.72 9.14 -9.77
C MET A 320 -15.89 10.12 -9.53
N ASP A 321 -17.11 9.72 -9.91
CA ASP A 321 -18.32 10.56 -9.79
C ASP A 321 -18.74 10.83 -8.34
N GLU A 322 -18.19 10.07 -7.39
CA GLU A 322 -18.42 10.21 -5.96
C GLU A 322 -17.37 11.10 -5.28
N MET A 323 -16.25 11.37 -5.96
CA MET A 323 -15.16 12.19 -5.43
C MET A 323 -15.42 13.68 -5.60
N TRP A 324 -14.94 14.46 -4.62
CA TRP A 324 -14.91 15.91 -4.67
C TRP A 324 -13.50 16.41 -4.95
N PHE A 325 -13.42 17.49 -5.71
CA PHE A 325 -12.18 18.15 -6.12
C PHE A 325 -12.21 19.62 -5.74
N ALA A 326 -11.13 20.12 -5.16
CA ALA A 326 -10.90 21.52 -4.87
C ALA A 326 -9.85 22.08 -5.83
N LEU A 327 -10.24 23.09 -6.61
CA LEU A 327 -9.41 23.76 -7.60
C LEU A 327 -8.87 25.06 -7.01
N LEU A 328 -7.58 25.06 -6.69
CA LEU A 328 -6.91 26.23 -6.12
C LEU A 328 -6.51 27.23 -7.22
N PRO A 329 -6.36 28.53 -6.91
CA PRO A 329 -5.80 29.48 -7.86
C PRO A 329 -4.38 29.07 -8.31
N PRO A 330 -4.13 28.82 -9.61
CA PRO A 330 -2.82 28.38 -10.09
C PRO A 330 -1.70 29.37 -9.75
N GLU A 331 -1.99 30.68 -9.77
CA GLU A 331 -1.04 31.73 -9.44
C GLU A 331 -0.62 31.67 -7.97
N LEU A 332 -1.54 31.35 -7.06
CA LEU A 332 -1.25 31.17 -5.65
C LEU A 332 -0.28 30.00 -5.45
N VAL A 333 -0.62 28.82 -6.00
CA VAL A 333 0.19 27.61 -5.85
C VAL A 333 1.57 27.78 -6.48
N SER A 334 1.66 28.33 -7.70
CA SER A 334 2.93 28.61 -8.38
C SER A 334 3.79 29.62 -7.60
N TYR A 335 3.17 30.66 -7.03
CA TYR A 335 3.88 31.65 -6.25
C TYR A 335 4.46 31.07 -4.96
N LEU A 336 3.66 30.27 -4.24
CA LEU A 336 4.07 29.59 -3.01
C LEU A 336 5.15 28.54 -3.29
N ALA A 337 4.98 27.71 -4.32
CA ALA A 337 5.95 26.67 -4.68
C ALA A 337 7.36 27.24 -4.94
N LYS A 338 7.47 28.42 -5.57
CA LYS A 338 8.76 29.08 -5.79
C LYS A 338 9.48 29.54 -4.52
N ARG A 339 8.77 29.60 -3.38
CA ARG A 339 9.26 30.25 -2.15
C ARG A 339 9.27 29.33 -0.94
N ILE A 340 8.35 28.38 -0.86
CA ILE A 340 8.11 27.51 0.31
C ILE A 340 7.71 26.07 -0.11
N LEU A 341 8.33 25.53 -1.17
CA LEU A 341 8.01 24.20 -1.71
C LEU A 341 8.04 23.09 -0.65
N SER A 342 9.06 23.10 0.21
CA SER A 342 9.23 22.09 1.25
C SER A 342 8.09 22.12 2.27
N GLU A 343 7.62 23.30 2.65
CA GLU A 343 6.49 23.47 3.55
C GLU A 343 5.17 23.04 2.90
N LEU A 344 4.98 23.32 1.60
CA LEU A 344 3.82 22.83 0.84
C LEU A 344 3.77 21.30 0.84
N LYS A 345 4.86 20.64 0.47
CA LYS A 345 4.94 19.17 0.48
C LYS A 345 4.64 18.58 1.85
N ARG A 346 5.32 19.11 2.89
CA ARG A 346 5.16 18.62 4.26
C ARG A 346 3.73 18.75 4.76
N THR A 347 3.04 19.85 4.46
CA THR A 347 1.67 20.08 4.91
C THR A 347 0.67 19.23 4.12
N LEU A 348 0.87 19.04 2.81
CA LEU A 348 0.07 18.10 2.00
C LEU A 348 0.19 16.66 2.50
N GLU A 349 1.40 16.21 2.84
CA GLU A 349 1.63 14.87 3.42
C GLU A 349 0.89 14.61 4.73
N HIS A 350 0.46 15.65 5.45
CA HIS A 350 -0.28 15.56 6.72
C HIS A 350 -1.69 16.16 6.62
N SER A 351 -2.16 16.39 5.40
CA SER A 351 -3.40 17.13 5.15
C SER A 351 -4.66 16.29 5.32
N GLY A 352 -4.57 14.97 5.25
CA GLY A 352 -5.74 14.09 5.21
C GLY A 352 -6.55 14.18 3.90
N VAL A 353 -6.06 14.89 2.87
CA VAL A 353 -6.69 14.95 1.54
C VAL A 353 -5.75 14.39 0.47
N GLY A 354 -6.31 13.99 -0.66
CA GLY A 354 -5.58 13.65 -1.87
C GLY A 354 -5.03 14.88 -2.59
N TYR A 355 -3.90 14.73 -3.27
CA TYR A 355 -3.25 15.79 -4.03
C TYR A 355 -2.42 15.22 -5.19
N ALA A 356 -1.99 16.08 -6.11
CA ALA A 356 -1.12 15.68 -7.22
C ALA A 356 0.15 16.54 -7.28
N LEU A 357 1.24 15.95 -7.74
CA LEU A 357 2.54 16.59 -7.98
C LEU A 357 2.93 16.42 -9.44
N ASP A 358 3.59 17.44 -10.01
CA ASP A 358 4.25 17.33 -11.32
C ASP A 358 5.54 16.49 -11.26
N ALA A 359 6.19 16.29 -12.40
CA ALA A 359 7.45 15.56 -12.54
C ALA A 359 8.62 16.12 -11.69
N ASN A 360 8.56 17.40 -11.31
CA ASN A 360 9.55 18.07 -10.45
C ASN A 360 9.13 18.03 -8.96
N GLY A 361 8.01 17.36 -8.66
CA GLY A 361 7.42 17.30 -7.34
C GLY A 361 6.74 18.62 -6.93
N VAL A 362 6.42 19.54 -7.83
CA VAL A 362 5.67 20.75 -7.50
C VAL A 362 4.18 20.41 -7.36
N PRO A 363 3.51 20.82 -6.28
CA PRO A 363 2.08 20.62 -6.14
C PRO A 363 1.28 21.25 -7.26
N LEU A 364 0.34 20.47 -7.79
CA LEU A 364 -0.68 20.95 -8.71
C LEU A 364 -1.80 21.66 -7.92
N PRO A 365 -2.54 22.59 -8.54
CA PRO A 365 -3.62 23.33 -7.88
C PRO A 365 -4.91 22.50 -7.72
N LEU A 366 -4.76 21.24 -7.28
CA LEU A 366 -5.83 20.25 -7.19
C LEU A 366 -5.69 19.45 -5.90
N LEU A 367 -6.78 19.41 -5.13
CA LEU A 367 -6.95 18.50 -3.97
C LEU A 367 -8.22 17.68 -4.16
N PHE A 368 -8.30 16.49 -3.54
CA PHE A 368 -9.49 15.64 -3.63
C PHE A 368 -9.81 14.89 -2.33
N ALA A 369 -11.09 14.59 -2.10
CA ALA A 369 -11.58 13.75 -1.00
C ALA A 369 -12.98 13.18 -1.29
N GLU A 370 -13.44 12.21 -0.50
CA GLU A 370 -14.79 11.62 -0.61
C GLU A 370 -15.89 12.55 -0.07
N ASP A 371 -15.58 13.37 0.92
CA ASP A 371 -16.54 14.27 1.58
C ASP A 371 -16.26 15.75 1.24
N GLU A 372 -17.28 16.47 0.76
CA GLU A 372 -17.17 17.87 0.34
C GLU A 372 -16.75 18.78 1.51
N ARG A 373 -17.36 18.58 2.68
CA ARG A 373 -17.13 19.44 3.84
C ARG A 373 -15.72 19.23 4.36
N GLU A 374 -15.29 17.98 4.47
CA GLU A 374 -13.93 17.64 4.83
C GLU A 374 -12.92 18.25 3.86
N LEU A 375 -13.17 18.18 2.55
CA LEU A 375 -12.30 18.77 1.54
C LEU A 375 -12.17 20.28 1.71
N ARG A 376 -13.29 20.99 1.91
CA ARG A 376 -13.30 22.44 2.14
C ARG A 376 -12.51 22.82 3.38
N ASP A 377 -12.81 22.18 4.51
CA ASP A 377 -12.18 22.46 5.80
C ASP A 377 -10.66 22.25 5.74
N HIS A 378 -10.20 21.18 5.08
CA HIS A 378 -8.77 20.92 4.89
C HIS A 378 -8.12 21.88 3.91
N THR A 379 -8.81 22.25 2.83
CA THR A 379 -8.30 23.22 1.83
C THR A 379 -8.09 24.59 2.46
N GLU A 380 -9.06 25.09 3.23
CA GLU A 380 -8.95 26.37 3.95
C GLU A 380 -7.79 26.36 4.96
N ARG A 381 -7.66 25.26 5.72
CA ARG A 381 -6.56 25.09 6.69
C ARG A 381 -5.20 25.06 6.01
N LEU A 382 -5.07 24.36 4.88
CA LEU A 382 -3.84 24.30 4.08
C LEU A 382 -3.45 25.69 3.57
N ILE A 383 -4.38 26.42 2.94
CA ILE A 383 -4.12 27.79 2.46
C ILE A 383 -3.67 28.69 3.61
N GLY A 384 -4.38 28.64 4.75
CA GLY A 384 -4.01 29.41 5.95
C GLY A 384 -2.58 29.10 6.41
N THR A 385 -2.23 27.82 6.49
CA THR A 385 -0.90 27.33 6.90
C THR A 385 0.20 27.75 5.92
N TRP A 386 -0.06 27.66 4.61
CA TRP A 386 0.91 28.09 3.59
C TRP A 386 1.14 29.60 3.62
N VAL A 387 0.08 30.38 3.82
CA VAL A 387 0.19 31.84 3.96
C VAL A 387 0.94 32.21 5.24
N ASP A 388 0.77 31.47 6.33
CA ASP A 388 1.54 31.68 7.57
C ASP A 388 3.02 31.36 7.35
N ALA A 389 3.33 30.25 6.66
CA ALA A 389 4.70 29.91 6.29
C ALA A 389 5.34 30.97 5.38
N LEU A 390 4.57 31.53 4.44
CA LEU A 390 5.03 32.63 3.59
C LEU A 390 5.27 33.92 4.39
N ALA A 391 4.39 34.24 5.34
CA ALA A 391 4.49 35.44 6.18
C ALA A 391 5.73 35.45 7.08
N GLN A 392 6.32 34.29 7.36
CA GLN A 392 7.61 34.19 8.05
C GLN A 392 8.79 34.64 7.18
N ARG A 393 8.63 34.72 5.86
CA ARG A 393 9.68 35.06 4.89
C ARG A 393 9.50 36.42 4.23
N LEU A 394 8.25 36.86 4.04
CA LEU A 394 7.92 38.10 3.36
C LEU A 394 6.81 38.84 4.12
N PRO A 395 6.73 40.18 4.00
CA PRO A 395 5.59 40.92 4.51
C PRO A 395 4.32 40.53 3.76
N VAL A 396 3.34 40.01 4.50
CA VAL A 396 2.07 39.51 3.96
C VAL A 396 0.90 40.19 4.67
N LYS A 397 -0.09 40.66 3.89
CA LYS A 397 -1.37 41.17 4.38
C LYS A 397 -2.50 40.26 3.92
N ARG A 398 -3.20 39.66 4.88
CA ARG A 398 -4.40 38.84 4.63
C ARG A 398 -5.63 39.72 4.42
N ARG A 399 -6.45 39.39 3.43
CA ARG A 399 -7.82 39.86 3.26
C ARG A 399 -8.73 38.65 3.11
N LYS A 400 -10.05 38.86 3.08
CA LYS A 400 -11.06 37.78 3.03
C LYS A 400 -10.77 36.75 1.92
N ASP A 401 -10.56 37.23 0.69
CA ASP A 401 -10.49 36.38 -0.51
C ASP A 401 -9.14 36.51 -1.24
N THR A 402 -8.20 37.25 -0.67
CA THR A 402 -6.89 37.53 -1.29
C THR A 402 -5.79 37.69 -0.26
N VAL A 403 -4.57 37.38 -0.66
CA VAL A 403 -3.35 37.67 0.08
C VAL A 403 -2.50 38.66 -0.72
N VAL A 404 -2.05 39.73 -0.05
CA VAL A 404 -1.16 40.73 -0.64
C VAL A 404 0.24 40.53 -0.09
N VAL A 405 1.17 40.15 -0.95
CA VAL A 405 2.59 39.97 -0.62
C VAL A 405 3.36 41.20 -1.07
N VAL A 406 4.18 41.76 -0.18
CA VAL A 406 5.05 42.89 -0.52
C VAL A 406 6.44 42.35 -0.84
N GLU A 407 6.85 42.45 -2.11
CA GLU A 407 8.21 42.11 -2.53
C GLU A 407 9.02 43.37 -2.81
N ARG A 408 10.31 43.32 -2.47
CA ARG A 408 11.27 44.36 -2.85
C ARG A 408 12.00 43.94 -4.12
N LYS A 409 11.87 44.75 -5.18
CA LYS A 409 12.65 44.57 -6.41
C LYS A 409 13.46 45.82 -6.72
N LEU A 410 14.65 45.59 -7.26
CA LEU A 410 15.47 46.65 -7.82
C LEU A 410 14.72 47.29 -8.99
N ASP A 411 14.64 48.61 -8.97
CA ASP A 411 14.03 49.45 -10.00
C ASP A 411 15.15 50.00 -10.90
N PRO A 412 15.33 49.46 -12.12
CA PRO A 412 16.41 49.88 -13.01
C PRO A 412 16.33 51.36 -13.39
N SER A 413 15.13 51.96 -13.39
CA SER A 413 14.95 53.38 -13.69
C SER A 413 15.51 54.25 -12.56
N LYS A 414 15.20 53.93 -11.30
CA LYS A 414 15.81 54.62 -10.14
C LYS A 414 17.32 54.43 -10.10
N ALA A 415 17.80 53.23 -10.41
CA ALA A 415 19.24 52.95 -10.49
C ALA A 415 19.92 53.84 -11.53
N LYS A 416 19.33 53.95 -12.73
CA LYS A 416 19.83 54.80 -13.82
C LYS A 416 19.80 56.29 -13.48
N GLU A 417 18.75 56.78 -12.81
CA GLU A 417 18.66 58.16 -12.32
C GLU A 417 19.77 58.52 -11.33
N LEU A 418 20.19 57.54 -10.51
CA LEU A 418 21.32 57.67 -9.58
C LEU A 418 22.68 57.40 -10.24
N GLY A 419 22.73 57.29 -11.57
CA GLY A 419 23.96 57.10 -12.36
C GLY A 419 24.45 55.65 -12.44
N VAL A 420 23.72 54.69 -11.88
CA VAL A 420 24.09 53.27 -11.91
C VAL A 420 23.73 52.69 -13.28
N ALA A 421 24.68 52.71 -14.21
CA ALA A 421 24.53 52.17 -15.56
C ALA A 421 25.28 50.84 -15.79
N ASP A 422 26.23 50.51 -14.91
CA ASP A 422 27.06 49.31 -15.03
C ASP A 422 26.34 48.06 -14.50
N GLY A 423 26.38 46.98 -15.27
CA GLY A 423 25.79 45.69 -14.93
C GLY A 423 26.41 45.09 -13.66
N SER A 424 27.71 45.32 -13.43
CA SER A 424 28.38 44.85 -12.21
C SER A 424 27.86 45.57 -10.96
N HIS A 425 27.61 46.88 -11.06
CA HIS A 425 27.05 47.67 -9.97
C HIS A 425 25.60 47.29 -9.66
N LEU A 426 24.79 47.03 -10.69
CA LEU A 426 23.43 46.50 -10.51
C LEU A 426 23.43 45.14 -9.83
N GLN A 427 24.36 44.26 -10.19
CA GLN A 427 24.51 42.94 -9.56
C GLN A 427 24.88 43.07 -8.08
N ARG A 428 25.84 43.95 -7.75
CA ARG A 428 26.23 44.22 -6.36
C ARG A 428 25.11 44.83 -5.53
N LEU A 429 24.37 45.80 -6.09
CA LEU A 429 23.16 46.33 -5.45
C LEU A 429 22.09 45.25 -5.27
N SER A 430 21.98 44.31 -6.22
CA SER A 430 21.04 43.19 -6.14
C SER A 430 21.39 42.16 -5.05
N SER A 431 22.68 42.02 -4.73
CA SER A 431 23.20 41.17 -3.65
C SER A 431 23.25 41.87 -2.29
N GLY A 432 22.71 43.08 -2.18
CA GLY A 432 22.65 43.84 -0.93
C GLY A 432 23.91 44.67 -0.61
N GLU A 433 24.85 44.76 -1.55
CA GLU A 433 26.04 45.59 -1.38
C GLU A 433 25.79 47.03 -1.85
N SER A 434 26.41 47.99 -1.16
CA SER A 434 26.45 49.37 -1.63
C SER A 434 27.53 49.54 -2.70
N VAL A 435 27.30 50.41 -3.67
CA VAL A 435 28.24 50.73 -4.74
C VAL A 435 28.53 52.22 -4.76
N GLU A 436 29.70 52.60 -5.28
CA GLU A 436 30.07 54.00 -5.42
C GLU A 436 30.01 54.43 -6.88
N VAL A 437 29.23 55.47 -7.16
CA VAL A 437 29.04 56.01 -8.51
C VAL A 437 29.22 57.52 -8.45
N GLY A 438 30.18 58.04 -9.21
CA GLY A 438 30.46 59.48 -9.27
C GLY A 438 30.77 60.12 -7.90
N GLY A 439 31.45 59.39 -7.00
CA GLY A 439 31.80 59.85 -5.65
C GLY A 439 30.63 59.86 -4.63
N LYS A 440 29.49 59.24 -4.97
CA LYS A 440 28.36 59.04 -4.07
C LYS A 440 28.13 57.56 -3.81
N ALA A 441 27.96 57.21 -2.53
CA ALA A 441 27.56 55.87 -2.12
C ALA A 441 26.07 55.65 -2.38
N ILE A 442 25.75 54.69 -3.25
CA ILE A 442 24.39 54.23 -3.55
C ILE A 442 24.13 52.96 -2.75
N LYS A 443 23.14 53.01 -1.87
CA LYS A 443 22.69 51.84 -1.08
C LYS A 443 21.58 51.08 -1.82
N PRO A 444 21.43 49.76 -1.60
CA PRO A 444 20.33 48.98 -2.17
C PRO A 444 18.96 49.63 -1.97
N ASP A 445 18.62 50.08 -0.77
CA ASP A 445 17.31 50.70 -0.48
C ASP A 445 16.98 51.93 -1.36
N MET A 446 17.97 52.62 -1.91
CA MET A 446 17.78 53.80 -2.75
C MET A 446 17.27 53.45 -4.15
N VAL A 447 17.56 52.24 -4.63
CA VAL A 447 17.21 51.79 -5.99
C VAL A 447 16.13 50.72 -6.00
N TYR A 448 15.61 50.31 -4.84
CA TYR A 448 14.53 49.33 -4.75
C TYR A 448 13.15 50.00 -4.70
N ARG A 449 12.11 49.24 -5.06
CA ARG A 449 10.71 49.57 -4.83
C ARG A 449 9.96 48.37 -4.28
N ASP A 450 8.94 48.66 -3.50
CA ASP A 450 7.98 47.67 -3.04
C ASP A 450 6.96 47.41 -4.16
N ILE A 451 6.71 46.13 -4.44
CA ILE A 451 5.72 45.67 -5.40
C ILE A 451 4.71 44.83 -4.62
N ASN A 452 3.43 45.17 -4.75
CA ASN A 452 2.34 44.41 -4.17
C ASN A 452 1.89 43.33 -5.16
N ILE A 453 2.06 42.08 -4.77
CA ILE A 453 1.58 40.92 -5.51
C ILE A 453 0.28 40.46 -4.84
N VAL A 454 -0.82 40.53 -5.56
CA VAL A 454 -2.15 40.14 -5.08
C VAL A 454 -2.44 38.74 -5.59
N LEU A 455 -2.67 37.80 -4.66
CA LEU A 455 -2.98 36.41 -4.96
C LEU A 455 -4.38 36.09 -4.44
N SER A 456 -5.24 35.53 -5.29
CA SER A 456 -6.54 35.01 -4.85
C SER A 456 -6.33 33.81 -3.91
N THR A 457 -7.20 33.67 -2.91
CA THR A 457 -7.31 32.46 -2.07
C THR A 457 -8.64 31.74 -2.26
N VAL A 458 -9.49 32.22 -3.18
CA VAL A 458 -10.78 31.60 -3.48
C VAL A 458 -10.54 30.36 -4.33
N PHE A 459 -10.99 29.21 -3.85
CA PHE A 459 -10.95 27.94 -4.58
C PHE A 459 -12.37 27.50 -4.95
N GLU A 460 -12.48 26.75 -6.03
CA GLU A 460 -13.74 26.14 -6.47
C GLU A 460 -13.81 24.69 -5.98
N VAL A 461 -15.01 24.18 -5.71
CA VAL A 461 -15.22 22.78 -5.36
C VAL A 461 -16.22 22.16 -6.33
N ARG A 462 -15.86 21.01 -6.91
CA ARG A 462 -16.67 20.26 -7.89
C ARG A 462 -16.77 18.79 -7.50
N LYS A 463 -17.83 18.13 -7.94
CA LYS A 463 -18.02 16.69 -7.76
C LYS A 463 -17.85 15.98 -9.10
N GLY A 464 -17.08 14.89 -9.15
CA GLY A 464 -16.91 14.03 -10.33
C GLY A 464 -16.16 14.64 -11.52
N GLU A 465 -16.13 15.96 -11.63
CA GLU A 465 -15.45 16.66 -12.72
C GLU A 465 -13.97 16.87 -12.40
N ILE A 466 -13.14 16.20 -13.19
CA ILE A 466 -11.69 16.39 -13.20
C ILE A 466 -11.38 17.60 -14.11
N PRO A 467 -10.58 18.58 -13.65
CA PRO A 467 -10.26 19.79 -14.42
C PRO A 467 -9.44 19.52 -15.70
#